data_AF-A0A6V7QLH6-F1
#
_entry.id   AF-A0A6V7QLH6-F1
#
_cell.length_a   1.000
_cell.length_b   1.000
_cell.length_c   1.000
_cell.angle_alpha   90.00
_cell.angle_beta   90.00
_cell.angle_gamma   90.00
#
_symmetry.space_group_name_H-M   'P 1'
#
loop_
_entity.id
_entity.type
_entity.pdbx_description
1 polymer ?
#
loop_
_entity_poly.entity_id
_entity_poly.type
_entity_poly.pdbx_seq_one_letter_code
_entity_poly.pdbx_strand_id
1 'polypeptide(L)'
;MTAAMAERSGAEAGFRAGLGRGCDGERRGVVGRSTGCRSGEKAFKWRIDGFSSLINLGNEWTNSSSFDAKGLKWYIRVNPMDTKSGDTKRHVSLKLELVRSSVQPNIVIEAVFKLLIYDQLRRKHVENIVTDHFHSTSTASGSLFMIPLDTLKESSAGFLINDSCIFGAEVVKVRKVRQDTVSETLFVQKSKNASHVFSWEIEKFTELQKPYSTSKVFAAGGYNWYLKLHPEGDEATNYLSLYATLDKSSTLSPDSGVLVKLSLCIKDQNNDNHKRHTGSANSIYHEVHQLGMGEIHITRRFQRSIQRVLLKNKCTIEASFTVIGLSNRK
;
A
#
# COMPACT_ATOMS: atom_id res chain seq x y z
N MET A 1 -72.59 -24.30 -25.17
CA MET A 1 -72.27 -25.72 -25.41
C MET A 1 -71.04 -26.05 -24.57
N THR A 2 -71.27 -26.55 -23.35
CA THR A 2 -70.95 -27.92 -22.86
C THR A 2 -69.45 -28.08 -22.57
N ALA A 3 -68.92 -27.98 -21.33
CA ALA A 3 -69.12 -28.70 -20.06
C ALA A 3 -68.32 -30.03 -19.94
N ALA A 4 -67.50 -30.12 -18.86
CA ALA A 4 -67.04 -31.28 -18.04
C ALA A 4 -65.67 -30.91 -17.41
N MET A 5 -65.34 -30.92 -16.10
CA MET A 5 -65.81 -31.55 -14.84
C MET A 5 -65.75 -33.08 -14.74
N ALA A 6 -64.82 -33.56 -13.89
CA ALA A 6 -64.91 -34.66 -12.91
C ALA A 6 -63.54 -34.73 -12.16
N GLU A 7 -63.40 -34.44 -10.85
CA GLU A 7 -63.71 -35.25 -9.64
C GLU A 7 -62.97 -36.61 -9.58
N ARG A 8 -62.03 -36.89 -8.65
CA ARG A 8 -62.04 -37.11 -7.16
C ARG A 8 -61.95 -38.61 -6.81
N SER A 9 -60.95 -38.98 -6.00
CA SER A 9 -60.90 -40.05 -4.96
C SER A 9 -59.41 -40.34 -4.66
N GLY A 10 -58.88 -40.52 -3.45
CA GLY A 10 -59.45 -40.79 -2.13
C GLY A 10 -59.11 -42.23 -1.72
N ALA A 11 -58.08 -42.45 -0.87
CA ALA A 11 -57.97 -43.57 0.07
C ALA A 11 -56.73 -43.45 0.98
N GLU A 12 -56.96 -43.24 2.28
CA GLU A 12 -56.09 -43.67 3.37
C GLU A 12 -56.21 -45.19 3.57
N ALA A 13 -55.13 -45.83 4.04
CA ALA A 13 -55.23 -46.95 4.99
C ALA A 13 -53.90 -47.14 5.70
N GLY A 14 -53.90 -46.96 7.03
CA GLY A 14 -52.81 -47.35 7.90
C GLY A 14 -52.81 -48.85 8.20
N PHE A 15 -51.67 -49.36 8.66
CA PHE A 15 -51.63 -50.58 9.45
C PHE A 15 -50.59 -50.49 10.57
N ARG A 16 -51.00 -51.01 11.73
CA ARG A 16 -50.35 -50.96 13.04
C ARG A 16 -49.57 -52.27 13.30
N ALA A 17 -48.82 -52.23 14.41
CA ALA A 17 -48.24 -53.33 15.21
C ALA A 17 -46.78 -53.73 14.84
N GLY A 18 -45.89 -54.00 15.79
CA GLY A 18 -46.09 -54.26 17.22
C GLY A 18 -44.80 -54.21 18.05
N LEU A 19 -45.02 -54.46 19.34
CA LEU A 19 -44.10 -54.39 20.48
C LEU A 19 -42.97 -55.45 20.44
N GLY A 20 -41.82 -55.13 21.01
CA GLY A 20 -40.75 -56.08 21.35
C GLY A 20 -39.87 -55.56 22.49
N ARG A 21 -39.81 -56.32 23.59
CA ARG A 21 -39.11 -56.05 24.85
C ARG A 21 -37.58 -56.07 24.68
N GLY A 22 -36.88 -55.37 25.57
CA GLY A 22 -35.43 -55.15 25.50
C GLY A 22 -34.52 -56.27 26.02
N CYS A 23 -33.22 -56.00 25.93
CA CYS A 23 -32.12 -56.63 26.67
C CYS A 23 -30.96 -55.62 26.75
N ASP A 24 -30.42 -55.43 27.95
CA ASP A 24 -29.12 -54.80 28.19
C ASP A 24 -27.99 -55.67 27.64
N GLY A 25 -26.91 -55.03 27.18
CA GLY A 25 -25.69 -55.70 26.76
C GLY A 25 -24.61 -54.71 26.33
N GLU A 26 -23.72 -54.35 27.25
CA GLU A 26 -22.45 -53.68 26.94
C GLU A 26 -21.61 -54.51 25.95
N ARG A 27 -21.13 -53.89 24.86
CA ARG A 27 -19.71 -53.91 24.43
C ARG A 27 -19.47 -53.21 23.09
N ARG A 28 -18.38 -52.42 23.10
CA ARG A 28 -17.44 -52.10 22.00
C ARG A 28 -18.01 -51.37 20.78
N GLY A 29 -17.87 -50.04 20.81
CA GLY A 29 -18.03 -49.17 19.64
C GLY A 29 -17.01 -49.51 18.55
N VAL A 30 -17.52 -49.97 17.41
CA VAL A 30 -16.81 -50.02 16.13
C VAL A 30 -16.98 -48.67 15.43
N VAL A 31 -15.87 -48.23 14.85
CA VAL A 31 -15.66 -46.97 14.13
C VAL A 31 -16.71 -46.75 13.04
N GLY A 32 -17.61 -45.78 13.25
CA GLY A 32 -18.45 -45.17 12.23
C GLY A 32 -17.82 -43.86 11.76
N ARG A 33 -17.20 -43.89 10.58
CA ARG A 33 -16.59 -42.74 9.91
C ARG A 33 -17.70 -41.82 9.38
N SER A 34 -18.12 -40.82 10.15
CA SER A 34 -18.87 -39.69 9.60
C SER A 34 -17.89 -38.59 9.19
N THR A 35 -17.58 -38.52 7.90
CA THR A 35 -16.95 -37.36 7.28
C THR A 35 -17.96 -36.20 7.28
N GLY A 36 -18.09 -35.53 8.42
CA GLY A 36 -18.70 -34.22 8.51
C GLY A 36 -17.69 -33.19 8.03
N CYS A 37 -17.86 -32.67 6.82
CA CYS A 37 -17.24 -31.41 6.41
C CYS A 37 -17.53 -30.34 7.48
N ARG A 38 -16.52 -29.93 8.25
CA ARG A 38 -16.61 -28.79 9.16
C ARG A 38 -16.73 -27.51 8.32
N SER A 39 -17.95 -27.05 8.07
CA SER A 39 -18.22 -25.75 7.47
C SER A 39 -18.16 -24.63 8.52
N GLY A 40 -17.27 -23.66 8.30
CA GLY A 40 -17.38 -22.27 8.75
C GLY A 40 -16.86 -21.94 10.15
N GLU A 41 -15.61 -21.50 10.26
CA GLU A 41 -15.20 -20.67 11.41
C GLU A 41 -16.09 -19.41 11.44
N LYS A 42 -16.69 -19.10 12.59
CA LYS A 42 -17.55 -17.93 12.75
C LYS A 42 -16.71 -16.66 12.85
N ALA A 43 -17.21 -15.56 12.28
CA ALA A 43 -16.60 -14.24 12.43
C ALA A 43 -16.44 -13.86 13.92
N PHE A 44 -15.29 -13.30 14.27
CA PHE A 44 -15.08 -12.67 15.58
C PHE A 44 -15.96 -11.42 15.67
N LYS A 45 -16.67 -11.26 16.79
CA LYS A 45 -17.54 -10.11 17.05
C LYS A 45 -17.06 -9.37 18.29
N TRP A 46 -16.98 -8.05 18.16
CA TRP A 46 -16.57 -7.15 19.22
C TRP A 46 -17.62 -6.08 19.43
N ARG A 47 -18.28 -6.13 20.59
CA ARG A 47 -19.22 -5.12 21.05
C ARG A 47 -18.46 -4.02 21.80
N ILE A 48 -18.78 -2.78 21.47
CA ILE A 48 -18.33 -1.59 22.20
C ILE A 48 -19.57 -0.93 22.76
N ASP A 49 -19.73 -0.98 24.08
CA ASP A 49 -20.74 -0.21 24.81
C ASP A 49 -20.12 1.15 25.20
N GLY A 50 -20.90 2.22 25.20
CA GLY A 50 -20.38 3.57 25.42
C GLY A 50 -19.78 4.22 24.16
N PHE A 51 -20.27 3.88 22.97
CA PHE A 51 -19.66 4.27 21.70
C PHE A 51 -19.60 5.79 21.50
N SER A 52 -20.57 6.54 22.04
CA SER A 52 -20.55 8.01 22.04
C SER A 52 -19.33 8.57 22.80
N SER A 53 -18.93 7.92 23.89
CA SER A 53 -17.72 8.30 24.63
C SER A 53 -16.45 7.99 23.84
N LEU A 54 -16.44 6.89 23.08
CA LEU A 54 -15.33 6.55 22.19
C LEU A 54 -15.15 7.61 21.08
N ILE A 55 -16.24 8.12 20.52
CA ILE A 55 -16.20 9.22 19.55
C ILE A 55 -15.57 10.49 20.14
N ASN A 56 -15.85 10.80 21.41
CA ASN A 56 -15.33 11.98 22.09
C ASN A 56 -13.81 11.92 22.32
N LEU A 57 -13.19 10.73 22.24
CA LEU A 57 -11.73 10.59 22.28
C LEU A 57 -11.05 11.06 20.97
N GLY A 58 -11.83 11.32 19.91
CA GLY A 58 -11.33 11.86 18.66
C GLY A 58 -10.80 10.79 17.70
N ASN A 59 -9.77 11.15 16.92
CA ASN A 59 -9.23 10.37 15.82
C ASN A 59 -8.22 9.29 16.29
N GLU A 60 -8.61 8.52 17.28
CA GLU A 60 -7.77 7.48 17.91
C GLU A 60 -8.22 6.08 17.52
N TRP A 61 -7.25 5.15 17.44
CA TRP A 61 -7.52 3.74 17.14
C TRP A 61 -7.69 2.94 18.43
N THR A 62 -8.84 2.31 18.59
CA THR A 62 -9.15 1.44 19.73
C THR A 62 -9.06 -0.03 19.33
N ASN A 63 -8.46 -0.86 20.18
CA ASN A 63 -8.17 -2.26 19.88
C ASN A 63 -9.13 -3.21 20.62
N SER A 64 -9.50 -4.30 19.96
CA SER A 64 -10.13 -5.44 20.63
C SER A 64 -9.10 -6.27 21.40
N SER A 65 -9.59 -7.23 22.20
CA SER A 65 -8.75 -8.35 22.60
C SER A 65 -8.31 -9.17 21.39
N SER A 66 -7.23 -9.94 21.56
CA SER A 66 -6.77 -10.85 20.51
C SER A 66 -7.68 -12.06 20.37
N PHE A 67 -7.86 -12.56 19.15
CA PHE A 67 -8.59 -13.78 18.83
C PHE A 67 -7.78 -14.66 17.87
N ASP A 68 -8.01 -15.97 17.95
CA ASP A 68 -7.31 -16.96 17.13
C ASP A 68 -8.15 -17.28 15.88
N ALA A 69 -7.54 -17.18 14.70
CA ALA A 69 -8.16 -17.53 13.43
C ALA A 69 -7.11 -18.02 12.42
N LYS A 70 -7.39 -19.13 11.72
CA LYS A 70 -6.46 -19.76 10.77
C LYS A 70 -5.06 -20.04 11.35
N GLY A 71 -4.99 -20.39 12.63
CA GLY A 71 -3.73 -20.71 13.32
C GLY A 71 -2.80 -19.52 13.55
N LEU A 72 -3.36 -18.30 13.51
CA LEU A 72 -2.68 -17.04 13.83
C LEU A 72 -3.54 -16.24 14.80
N LYS A 73 -2.90 -15.35 15.55
CA LYS A 73 -3.57 -14.49 16.52
C LYS A 73 -3.71 -13.08 15.95
N TRP A 74 -4.94 -12.57 15.93
CA TRP A 74 -5.33 -11.30 15.33
C TRP A 74 -6.04 -10.42 16.35
N TYR A 75 -6.19 -9.14 16.07
CA TYR A 75 -7.15 -8.26 16.75
C TYR A 75 -7.71 -7.24 15.75
N ILE A 76 -8.89 -6.72 16.05
CA ILE A 76 -9.51 -5.66 15.24
C ILE A 76 -9.20 -4.32 15.89
N ARG A 77 -9.06 -3.29 15.07
CA ARG A 77 -8.97 -1.90 15.49
C ARG A 77 -10.08 -1.09 14.84
N VAL A 78 -10.69 -0.21 15.62
CA VAL A 78 -11.73 0.72 15.16
C VAL A 78 -11.20 2.13 15.33
N ASN A 79 -11.39 2.96 14.30
CA ASN A 79 -11.30 4.40 14.42
C ASN A 79 -12.66 5.01 14.03
N PRO A 80 -13.40 5.59 14.98
CA PRO A 80 -14.75 6.11 14.71
C PRO A 80 -14.75 7.48 14.03
N MET A 81 -13.60 8.18 13.97
CA MET A 81 -13.49 9.59 13.57
C MET A 81 -12.46 9.80 12.45
N ASP A 82 -12.23 8.77 11.63
CA ASP A 82 -11.25 8.84 10.55
C ASP A 82 -11.69 9.82 9.46
N THR A 83 -10.72 10.44 8.80
CA THR A 83 -10.96 11.51 7.81
C THR A 83 -10.12 11.33 6.58
N LYS A 84 -10.77 11.34 5.44
CA LYS A 84 -10.10 11.28 4.15
C LYS A 84 -9.45 12.63 3.86
N SER A 85 -8.22 12.63 3.35
CA SER A 85 -7.54 13.86 2.96
C SER A 85 -8.38 14.65 1.95
N GLY A 86 -8.65 15.93 2.25
CA GLY A 86 -9.47 16.80 1.42
C GLY A 86 -10.99 16.62 1.60
N ASP A 87 -11.43 15.77 2.54
CA ASP A 87 -12.82 15.60 2.92
C ASP A 87 -13.08 16.25 4.29
N THR A 88 -14.29 16.80 4.46
CA THR A 88 -14.76 17.35 5.74
C THR A 88 -15.56 16.33 6.56
N LYS A 89 -15.97 15.21 5.95
CA LYS A 89 -16.78 14.18 6.61
C LYS A 89 -15.93 13.16 7.38
N ARG A 90 -16.45 12.77 8.54
CA ARG A 90 -15.89 11.70 9.38
C ARG A 90 -16.47 10.35 8.98
N HIS A 91 -15.64 9.32 9.04
CA HIS A 91 -16.03 7.97 8.73
C HIS A 91 -15.49 7.00 9.77
N VAL A 92 -16.16 5.86 9.89
CA VAL A 92 -15.69 4.75 10.71
C VAL A 92 -14.79 3.86 9.87
N SER A 93 -13.57 3.65 10.34
CA SER A 93 -12.55 2.80 9.71
C SER A 93 -12.28 1.57 10.57
N LEU A 94 -12.04 0.44 9.92
CA LEU A 94 -11.65 -0.81 10.58
C LEU A 94 -10.33 -1.32 10.04
N LYS A 95 -9.49 -1.86 10.93
CA LYS A 95 -8.30 -2.62 10.57
C LYS A 95 -8.29 -3.97 11.26
N LEU A 96 -7.78 -4.97 10.56
CA LEU A 96 -7.32 -6.22 11.13
C LEU A 96 -5.82 -6.10 11.36
N GLU A 97 -5.36 -6.46 12.55
CA GLU A 97 -3.95 -6.47 12.88
C GLU A 97 -3.51 -7.85 13.37
N LEU A 98 -2.40 -8.32 12.80
CA LEU A 98 -1.75 -9.57 13.15
C LEU A 98 -0.86 -9.35 14.38
N VAL A 99 -1.02 -10.17 15.42
CA VAL A 99 -0.16 -10.08 16.60
C VAL A 99 1.27 -10.44 16.21
N ARG A 100 2.21 -9.51 16.42
CA ARG A 100 3.62 -9.62 15.97
C ARG A 100 4.30 -10.94 16.34
N SER A 101 4.05 -11.47 17.53
CA SER A 101 4.63 -12.76 17.97
C SER A 101 4.18 -13.95 17.12
N SER A 102 3.16 -13.79 16.27
CA SER A 102 2.67 -14.81 15.33
C SER A 102 3.46 -14.86 14.01
N VAL A 103 4.39 -13.92 13.76
CA VAL A 103 5.10 -13.78 12.48
C VAL A 103 6.60 -13.92 12.64
N GLN A 104 7.19 -14.84 11.89
CA GLN A 104 8.64 -14.95 11.76
C GLN A 104 9.16 -13.90 10.77
N PRO A 105 10.37 -13.31 10.97
CA PRO A 105 10.88 -12.22 10.14
C PRO A 105 10.96 -12.49 8.63
N ASN A 106 11.06 -13.75 8.22
CA ASN A 106 11.20 -14.19 6.83
C ASN A 106 9.91 -14.80 6.26
N ILE A 107 8.77 -14.58 6.91
CA ILE A 107 7.47 -15.10 6.48
C ILE A 107 6.55 -13.93 6.17
N VAL A 108 6.01 -13.92 4.95
CA VAL A 108 4.87 -13.11 4.58
C VAL A 108 3.60 -13.93 4.78
N ILE A 109 2.64 -13.34 5.47
CA ILE A 109 1.31 -13.89 5.67
C ILE A 109 0.38 -13.18 4.70
N GLU A 110 -0.05 -13.86 3.65
CA GLU A 110 -1.09 -13.37 2.77
C GLU A 110 -2.45 -13.80 3.35
N ALA A 111 -3.36 -12.85 3.52
CA ALA A 111 -4.68 -13.15 4.07
C ALA A 111 -5.80 -12.50 3.26
N VAL A 112 -6.90 -13.24 3.13
CA VAL A 112 -8.20 -12.73 2.69
C VAL A 112 -9.08 -12.68 3.93
N PHE A 113 -9.60 -11.52 4.26
CA PHE A 113 -10.43 -11.33 5.44
C PHE A 113 -11.57 -10.36 5.17
N LYS A 114 -12.63 -10.47 5.97
CA LYS A 114 -13.76 -9.55 5.97
C LYS A 114 -13.71 -8.68 7.20
N LEU A 115 -14.05 -7.41 7.05
CA LEU A 115 -14.32 -6.48 8.14
C LEU A 115 -15.81 -6.15 8.13
N LEU A 116 -16.45 -6.19 9.31
CA LEU A 116 -17.90 -6.14 9.43
C LEU A 116 -18.35 -5.05 10.42
N ILE A 117 -19.42 -4.33 10.07
CA ILE A 117 -20.17 -3.44 10.96
C ILE A 117 -21.62 -3.91 10.98
N TYR A 118 -22.13 -4.33 12.14
CA TYR A 118 -23.42 -5.00 12.25
C TYR A 118 -24.60 -4.02 12.39
N ASP A 119 -25.62 -4.22 11.55
CA ASP A 119 -26.97 -3.70 11.78
C ASP A 119 -27.66 -4.62 12.79
N GLN A 120 -27.79 -4.13 14.01
CA GLN A 120 -28.31 -4.86 15.16
C GLN A 120 -29.82 -5.07 15.09
N LEU A 121 -30.55 -4.20 14.37
CA LEU A 121 -32.01 -4.29 14.23
C LEU A 121 -32.40 -5.39 13.25
N ARG A 122 -31.73 -5.43 12.08
CA ARG A 122 -32.08 -6.35 10.98
C ARG A 122 -31.27 -7.64 10.99
N ARG A 123 -30.35 -7.79 11.95
CA ARG A 123 -29.37 -8.90 12.01
C ARG A 123 -28.58 -9.05 10.70
N LYS A 124 -28.26 -7.91 10.09
CA LYS A 124 -27.44 -7.80 8.87
C LYS A 124 -26.12 -7.12 9.22
N HIS A 125 -25.27 -6.90 8.24
CA HIS A 125 -24.04 -6.15 8.39
C HIS A 125 -23.61 -5.52 7.06
N VAL A 126 -22.82 -4.47 7.17
CA VAL A 126 -21.98 -3.97 6.08
C VAL A 126 -20.64 -4.71 6.19
N GLU A 127 -20.16 -5.27 5.08
CA GLU A 127 -18.84 -5.91 5.03
C GLU A 127 -17.96 -5.33 3.92
N ASN A 128 -16.64 -5.34 4.16
CA ASN A 128 -15.65 -5.17 3.12
C ASN A 128 -14.67 -6.35 3.14
N ILE A 129 -14.34 -6.88 1.95
CA ILE A 129 -13.41 -7.99 1.77
C ILE A 129 -12.06 -7.41 1.38
N VAL A 130 -11.03 -7.70 2.18
CA VAL A 130 -9.68 -7.21 1.99
C VAL A 130 -8.77 -8.40 1.71
N THR A 131 -7.92 -8.26 0.69
CA THR A 131 -6.81 -9.18 0.41
C THR A 131 -5.52 -8.40 0.60
N ASP A 132 -4.70 -8.80 1.56
CA ASP A 132 -3.46 -8.08 1.88
C ASP A 132 -2.41 -8.99 2.51
N HIS A 133 -1.19 -8.46 2.59
CA HIS A 133 0.02 -9.13 3.06
C HIS A 133 0.48 -8.52 4.39
N PHE A 134 0.82 -9.40 5.33
CA PHE A 134 1.30 -9.06 6.65
C PHE A 134 2.70 -9.64 6.84
N HIS A 135 3.59 -8.89 7.46
CA HIS A 135 4.94 -9.34 7.81
C HIS A 135 5.39 -8.68 9.12
N SER A 136 6.56 -9.04 9.64
CA SER A 136 7.00 -8.63 10.99
C SER A 136 7.03 -7.10 11.22
N THR A 137 7.23 -6.32 10.16
CA THR A 137 7.27 -4.84 10.21
C THR A 137 5.99 -4.17 9.75
N SER A 138 5.05 -4.90 9.13
CA SER A 138 3.74 -4.38 8.72
C SER A 138 2.65 -5.39 9.10
N THR A 139 2.04 -5.16 10.25
CA THR A 139 1.08 -6.08 10.87
C THR A 139 -0.37 -5.66 10.71
N ALA A 140 -0.67 -4.47 10.19
CA ALA A 140 -2.04 -3.96 10.12
C ALA A 140 -2.48 -3.70 8.68
N SER A 141 -3.68 -4.17 8.34
CA SER A 141 -4.36 -3.90 7.07
C SER A 141 -5.86 -3.72 7.31
N GLY A 142 -6.58 -3.05 6.43
CA GLY A 142 -8.02 -2.98 6.57
C GLY A 142 -8.70 -2.05 5.59
N SER A 143 -9.93 -1.70 5.93
CA SER A 143 -10.77 -0.81 5.14
C SER A 143 -10.92 0.52 5.88
N LEU A 144 -10.35 1.55 5.28
CA LEU A 144 -10.58 2.92 5.72
C LEU A 144 -11.94 3.41 5.21
N PHE A 145 -12.58 4.27 5.98
CA PHE A 145 -13.78 5.01 5.62
C PHE A 145 -14.98 4.12 5.21
N MET A 146 -15.23 3.04 5.95
CA MET A 146 -16.24 2.02 5.60
C MET A 146 -17.66 2.58 5.55
N ILE A 147 -18.05 3.36 6.54
CA ILE A 147 -19.34 4.06 6.59
C ILE A 147 -19.15 5.48 7.13
N PRO A 148 -19.89 6.47 6.61
CA PRO A 148 -19.93 7.80 7.22
C PRO A 148 -20.42 7.70 8.67
N LEU A 149 -19.81 8.50 9.55
CA LEU A 149 -20.19 8.50 10.96
C LEU A 149 -21.66 8.91 11.16
N ASP A 150 -22.15 9.85 10.34
CA ASP A 150 -23.54 10.30 10.41
C ASP A 150 -24.52 9.17 10.07
N THR A 151 -24.18 8.33 9.09
CA THR A 151 -24.95 7.13 8.75
C THR A 151 -24.93 6.10 9.88
N LEU A 152 -23.79 5.92 10.56
CA LEU A 152 -23.70 5.01 11.70
C LEU A 152 -24.58 5.48 12.88
N LYS A 153 -24.63 6.79 13.11
CA LYS A 153 -25.41 7.41 14.20
C LYS A 153 -26.91 7.44 13.93
N GLU A 154 -27.34 7.25 12.69
CA GLU A 154 -28.76 7.28 12.34
C GLU A 154 -29.51 6.10 12.96
N SER A 155 -30.46 6.38 13.84
CA SER A 155 -31.21 5.34 14.57
C SER A 155 -31.91 4.34 13.64
N SER A 156 -32.33 4.77 12.44
CA SER A 156 -32.98 3.93 11.42
C SER A 156 -32.02 2.93 10.76
N ALA A 157 -30.71 3.23 10.75
CA ALA A 157 -29.67 2.42 10.14
C ALA A 157 -29.31 1.19 10.97
N GLY A 158 -29.56 1.23 12.29
CA GLY A 158 -29.47 0.07 13.18
C GLY A 158 -28.06 -0.30 13.64
N PHE A 159 -27.04 0.51 13.32
CA PHE A 159 -25.65 0.26 13.72
C PHE A 159 -25.38 0.62 15.19
N LEU A 160 -25.88 1.77 15.65
CA LEU A 160 -25.76 2.25 17.03
C LEU A 160 -27.08 2.03 17.78
N ILE A 161 -27.11 1.09 18.73
CA ILE A 161 -28.29 0.77 19.55
C ILE A 161 -27.89 0.81 21.02
N ASN A 162 -28.62 1.58 21.83
CA ASN A 162 -28.34 1.77 23.27
C ASN A 162 -26.87 2.13 23.53
N ASP A 163 -26.38 3.14 22.80
CA ASP A 163 -24.98 3.60 22.83
C ASP A 163 -23.95 2.49 22.57
N SER A 164 -24.34 1.45 21.84
CA SER A 164 -23.50 0.29 21.59
C SER A 164 -23.39 -0.01 20.10
N CYS A 165 -22.17 -0.31 19.64
CA CYS A 165 -21.87 -0.77 18.28
C CYS A 165 -21.26 -2.16 18.30
N ILE A 166 -21.48 -2.95 17.25
CA ILE A 166 -20.84 -4.27 17.09
C ILE A 166 -20.04 -4.27 15.78
N PHE A 167 -18.75 -4.53 15.93
CA PHE A 167 -17.78 -4.71 14.85
C PHE A 167 -17.40 -6.18 14.74
N GLY A 168 -16.84 -6.58 13.61
CA GLY A 168 -16.34 -7.95 13.46
C GLY A 168 -15.30 -8.12 12.38
N ALA A 169 -14.65 -9.28 12.43
CA ALA A 169 -13.71 -9.72 11.41
C ALA A 169 -13.83 -11.22 11.17
N GLU A 170 -13.71 -11.62 9.91
CA GLU A 170 -13.67 -13.02 9.50
C GLU A 170 -12.41 -13.26 8.68
N VAL A 171 -11.49 -14.09 9.17
CA VAL A 171 -10.31 -14.48 8.39
C VAL A 171 -10.70 -15.65 7.50
N VAL A 172 -10.87 -15.38 6.21
CA VAL A 172 -11.38 -16.35 5.23
C VAL A 172 -10.27 -17.31 4.80
N LYS A 173 -9.10 -16.76 4.45
CA LYS A 173 -7.95 -17.52 3.93
C LYS A 173 -6.65 -16.95 4.47
N VAL A 174 -5.70 -17.83 4.77
CA VAL A 174 -4.32 -17.48 5.10
C VAL A 174 -3.37 -18.37 4.29
N ARG A 175 -2.36 -17.77 3.67
CA ARG A 175 -1.22 -18.44 3.05
C ARG A 175 0.07 -17.89 3.66
N LYS A 176 0.94 -18.77 4.14
CA LYS A 176 2.28 -18.39 4.59
C LYS A 176 3.24 -18.58 3.42
N VAL A 177 3.95 -17.52 3.06
CA VAL A 177 4.94 -17.52 1.98
C VAL A 177 6.30 -17.23 2.61
N ARG A 178 7.29 -18.09 2.34
CA ARG A 178 8.68 -17.79 2.69
C ARG A 178 9.15 -16.67 1.78
N GLN A 179 9.61 -15.59 2.40
CA GLN A 179 10.18 -14.46 1.69
C GLN A 179 11.66 -14.76 1.49
N ASP A 180 12.04 -15.21 0.29
CA ASP A 180 13.44 -15.24 -0.17
C ASP A 180 13.84 -13.84 -0.65
N THR A 181 13.59 -12.80 0.16
CA THR A 181 13.72 -11.41 -0.29
C THR A 181 15.03 -10.77 0.09
N VAL A 182 15.64 -10.17 -0.93
CA VAL A 182 16.65 -9.13 -0.83
C VAL A 182 16.08 -7.96 -0.02
N SER A 183 16.71 -7.62 1.10
CA SER A 183 16.30 -6.51 1.97
C SER A 183 17.25 -5.33 1.78
N GLU A 184 16.73 -4.15 1.44
CA GLU A 184 17.53 -2.93 1.30
C GLU A 184 17.41 -2.04 2.55
N THR A 185 18.54 -1.64 3.13
CA THR A 185 18.60 -0.69 4.25
C THR A 185 19.24 0.61 3.81
N LEU A 186 18.48 1.70 3.89
CA LEU A 186 18.97 3.06 3.62
C LEU A 186 19.41 3.74 4.92
N PHE A 187 20.69 4.06 5.03
CA PHE A 187 21.25 4.90 6.08
C PHE A 187 21.28 6.35 5.61
N VAL A 188 20.35 7.16 6.12
CA VAL A 188 20.31 8.60 5.88
C VAL A 188 21.13 9.31 6.94
N GLN A 189 22.05 10.17 6.52
CA GLN A 189 22.84 11.01 7.42
C GLN A 189 22.51 12.48 7.16
N LYS A 190 22.44 13.30 8.22
CA LYS A 190 22.35 14.75 8.08
C LYS A 190 23.65 15.22 7.40
N SER A 191 23.53 15.75 6.18
CA SER A 191 24.67 16.17 5.38
C SER A 191 25.62 17.06 6.18
N LYS A 192 26.83 16.55 6.49
CA LYS A 192 27.98 17.36 6.90
C LYS A 192 28.77 17.87 5.69
N ASN A 193 28.49 17.32 4.50
CA ASN A 193 29.24 17.62 3.29
C ASN A 193 28.72 18.90 2.64
N ALA A 194 29.64 19.72 2.16
CA ALA A 194 29.32 20.90 1.36
C ALA A 194 28.70 20.47 0.03
N SER A 195 27.71 21.24 -0.43
CA SER A 195 27.13 21.04 -1.75
C SER A 195 28.16 21.36 -2.83
N HIS A 196 28.39 20.43 -3.77
CA HIS A 196 29.28 20.68 -4.89
C HIS A 196 28.47 21.19 -6.08
N VAL A 197 28.88 22.32 -6.68
CA VAL A 197 28.23 22.90 -7.86
C VAL A 197 29.11 22.69 -9.08
N PHE A 198 28.59 21.97 -10.06
CA PHE A 198 29.20 21.77 -11.37
C PHE A 198 28.50 22.65 -12.41
N SER A 199 29.26 23.26 -13.31
CA SER A 199 28.74 24.08 -14.40
C SER A 199 29.09 23.48 -15.76
N TRP A 200 28.07 23.34 -16.61
CA TRP A 200 28.19 22.88 -18.00
C TRP A 200 27.71 23.97 -18.94
N GLU A 201 28.65 24.50 -19.73
CA GLU A 201 28.37 25.49 -20.76
C GLU A 201 28.06 24.80 -22.09
N ILE A 202 26.94 25.18 -22.71
CA ILE A 202 26.52 24.72 -24.02
C ILE A 202 26.53 25.94 -24.94
N GLU A 203 27.52 25.98 -25.84
CA GLU A 203 27.72 27.10 -26.76
C GLU A 203 26.72 27.12 -27.92
N LYS A 204 26.34 25.93 -28.40
CA LYS A 204 25.42 25.75 -29.51
C LYS A 204 24.44 24.62 -29.24
N PHE A 205 23.33 24.96 -28.60
CA PHE A 205 22.31 24.00 -28.20
C PHE A 205 21.69 23.27 -29.41
N THR A 206 21.55 23.94 -30.55
CA THR A 206 20.97 23.35 -31.76
C THR A 206 21.87 22.31 -32.43
N GLU A 207 23.16 22.28 -32.08
CA GLU A 207 24.16 21.33 -32.63
C GLU A 207 24.44 20.15 -31.67
N LEU A 208 23.69 20.04 -30.56
CA LEU A 208 23.83 18.92 -29.63
C LEU A 208 23.59 17.57 -30.33
N GLN A 209 24.44 16.59 -30.01
CA GLN A 209 24.32 15.23 -30.53
C GLN A 209 22.99 14.61 -30.09
N LYS A 210 22.39 13.84 -31.00
CA LYS A 210 21.17 13.06 -30.78
C LYS A 210 21.52 11.58 -30.63
N PRO A 211 20.79 10.81 -29.79
CA PRO A 211 19.61 11.21 -29.03
C PRO A 211 19.93 12.01 -27.74
N TYR A 212 21.20 12.10 -27.35
CA TYR A 212 21.63 12.86 -26.19
C TYR A 212 23.07 13.36 -26.29
N SER A 213 23.40 14.36 -25.48
CA SER A 213 24.75 14.88 -25.25
C SER A 213 25.17 14.72 -23.80
N THR A 214 26.47 14.63 -23.53
CA THR A 214 26.99 14.45 -22.17
C THR A 214 27.94 15.57 -21.77
N SER A 215 27.99 15.90 -20.48
CA SER A 215 29.01 16.77 -19.92
C SER A 215 30.33 16.02 -19.72
N LYS A 216 31.40 16.77 -19.42
CA LYS A 216 32.60 16.17 -18.81
C LYS A 216 32.26 15.52 -17.47
N VAL A 217 33.05 14.52 -17.08
CA VAL A 217 32.98 13.89 -15.77
C VAL A 217 33.47 14.88 -14.70
N PHE A 218 32.82 14.89 -13.53
CA PHE A 218 33.20 15.71 -12.38
C PHE A 218 33.01 14.95 -11.07
N ALA A 219 33.83 15.28 -10.07
CA ALA A 219 33.79 14.65 -8.76
C ALA A 219 32.85 15.41 -7.80
N ALA A 220 31.90 14.72 -7.20
CA ALA A 220 31.00 15.26 -6.18
C ALA A 220 30.61 14.21 -5.15
N GLY A 221 30.74 14.56 -3.86
CA GLY A 221 30.34 13.68 -2.75
C GLY A 221 31.12 12.36 -2.65
N GLY A 222 32.36 12.34 -3.16
CA GLY A 222 33.21 11.14 -3.19
C GLY A 222 32.98 10.23 -4.41
N TYR A 223 32.12 10.63 -5.34
CA TYR A 223 31.80 9.87 -6.55
C TYR A 223 32.02 10.73 -7.81
N ASN A 224 32.25 10.07 -8.94
CA ASN A 224 32.37 10.70 -10.25
C ASN A 224 31.03 10.65 -10.97
N TRP A 225 30.62 11.78 -11.53
CA TRP A 225 29.33 11.98 -12.18
C TRP A 225 29.49 12.62 -13.55
N TYR A 226 28.51 12.44 -14.42
CA TYR A 226 28.33 13.26 -15.61
C TYR A 226 26.85 13.56 -15.84
N LEU A 227 26.57 14.64 -16.54
CA LEU A 227 25.21 15.01 -16.95
C LEU A 227 24.92 14.44 -18.34
N LYS A 228 23.71 13.93 -18.56
CA LYS A 228 23.20 13.44 -19.85
C LYS A 228 21.96 14.24 -20.22
N LEU A 229 22.01 14.97 -21.34
CA LEU A 229 20.94 15.84 -21.82
C LEU A 229 20.32 15.25 -23.09
N HIS A 230 19.03 15.01 -23.07
CA HIS A 230 18.21 14.60 -24.19
C HIS A 230 17.45 15.82 -24.74
N PRO A 231 17.96 16.50 -25.78
CA PRO A 231 17.38 17.74 -26.31
C PRO A 231 15.92 17.60 -26.77
N GLU A 232 15.56 16.43 -27.31
CA GLU A 232 14.23 16.11 -27.86
C GLU A 232 13.39 15.23 -26.92
N GLY A 233 13.94 14.90 -25.75
CA GLY A 233 13.37 13.93 -24.83
C GLY A 233 13.87 12.50 -25.02
N ASP A 234 13.44 11.62 -24.12
CA ASP A 234 13.69 10.18 -24.18
C ASP A 234 12.46 9.44 -24.70
N GLU A 235 12.55 8.12 -24.88
CA GLU A 235 11.43 7.31 -25.41
C GLU A 235 10.15 7.39 -24.56
N ALA A 236 10.26 7.82 -23.29
CA ALA A 236 9.15 7.97 -22.36
C ALA A 236 8.54 9.39 -22.36
N THR A 237 9.25 10.41 -22.86
CA THR A 237 8.84 11.81 -22.77
C THR A 237 9.08 12.59 -24.06
N ASN A 238 8.03 13.25 -24.57
CA ASN A 238 8.13 14.17 -25.73
C ASN A 238 8.75 15.54 -25.36
N TYR A 239 9.64 15.59 -24.37
CA TYR A 239 10.15 16.84 -23.81
C TYR A 239 11.60 16.69 -23.37
N LEU A 240 12.37 17.78 -23.43
CA LEU A 240 13.74 17.85 -22.94
C LEU A 240 13.94 17.19 -21.56
N SER A 241 14.92 16.29 -21.47
CA SER A 241 15.25 15.55 -20.25
C SER A 241 16.74 15.66 -19.90
N LEU A 242 17.05 15.78 -18.61
CA LEU A 242 18.43 15.90 -18.10
C LEU A 242 18.61 14.87 -16.98
N TYR A 243 19.68 14.10 -17.02
CA TYR A 243 19.99 13.07 -16.05
C TYR A 243 21.36 13.33 -15.44
N ALA A 244 21.51 13.09 -14.15
CA ALA A 244 22.83 12.93 -13.54
C ALA A 244 23.12 11.43 -13.45
N THR A 245 24.28 11.01 -13.95
CA THR A 245 24.66 9.60 -14.05
C THR A 245 25.97 9.36 -13.32
N LEU A 246 26.04 8.25 -12.58
CA LEU A 246 27.26 7.80 -11.94
C LEU A 246 28.24 7.30 -13.02
N ASP A 247 29.46 7.82 -13.02
CA ASP A 247 30.50 7.38 -13.93
C ASP A 247 31.07 6.02 -13.52
N LYS A 248 31.48 5.21 -14.51
CA LYS A 248 32.03 3.85 -14.30
C LYS A 248 33.31 3.85 -13.46
N SER A 249 34.03 4.97 -13.39
CA SER A 249 35.20 5.13 -12.52
C SER A 249 34.84 5.24 -11.03
N SER A 250 33.57 5.41 -10.68
CA SER A 250 33.12 5.40 -9.30
C SER A 250 33.04 3.98 -8.78
N THR A 251 33.77 3.70 -7.69
CA THR A 251 33.67 2.43 -6.97
C THR A 251 32.48 2.50 -6.02
N LEU A 252 31.35 1.93 -6.45
CA LEU A 252 30.27 1.54 -5.56
C LEU A 252 30.39 0.01 -5.35
N SER A 253 29.73 -0.57 -4.36
CA SER A 253 29.62 -2.04 -4.30
C SER A 253 28.33 -2.50 -4.99
N PRO A 254 28.29 -3.72 -5.57
CA PRO A 254 27.16 -4.20 -6.38
C PRO A 254 25.81 -4.09 -5.65
N ASP A 255 25.83 -4.34 -4.34
CA ASP A 255 24.66 -4.35 -3.47
C ASP A 255 24.45 -3.02 -2.74
N SER A 256 25.19 -1.98 -3.09
CA SER A 256 25.06 -0.66 -2.46
C SER A 256 24.45 0.39 -3.37
N GLY A 257 23.86 1.40 -2.76
CA GLY A 257 23.29 2.57 -3.40
C GLY A 257 23.76 3.85 -2.73
N VAL A 258 23.84 4.96 -3.46
CA VAL A 258 24.08 6.29 -2.86
C VAL A 258 22.84 7.17 -3.04
N LEU A 259 22.35 7.75 -1.95
CA LEU A 259 21.24 8.70 -1.97
C LEU A 259 21.79 10.12 -2.16
N VAL A 260 21.39 10.74 -3.25
CA VAL A 260 21.86 12.07 -3.65
C VAL A 260 20.69 13.04 -3.73
N LYS A 261 20.87 14.21 -3.13
CA LYS A 261 20.07 15.40 -3.40
C LYS A 261 20.71 16.17 -4.54
N LEU A 262 19.99 16.30 -5.64
CA LEU A 262 20.38 17.04 -6.82
C LEU A 262 19.54 18.31 -6.94
N SER A 263 20.17 19.44 -7.19
CA SER A 263 19.50 20.67 -7.62
C SER A 263 20.07 21.13 -8.96
N LEU A 264 19.22 21.30 -9.96
CA LEU A 264 19.61 21.72 -11.31
C LEU A 264 19.14 23.15 -11.54
N CYS A 265 19.98 23.94 -12.19
CA CYS A 265 19.76 25.33 -12.51
C CYS A 265 20.14 25.58 -13.97
N ILE A 266 19.25 26.19 -14.75
CA ILE A 266 19.59 26.65 -16.11
C ILE A 266 19.59 28.17 -16.12
N LYS A 267 20.70 28.75 -16.61
CA LYS A 267 20.89 30.19 -16.77
C LYS A 267 20.75 30.56 -18.25
N ASP A 268 19.81 31.46 -18.54
CA ASP A 268 19.76 32.19 -19.81
C ASP A 268 20.88 33.26 -19.79
N GLN A 269 21.80 33.20 -20.76
CA GLN A 269 22.93 34.12 -20.85
C GLN A 269 22.66 35.35 -21.74
N ASN A 270 21.49 35.45 -22.39
CA ASN A 270 21.28 36.43 -23.47
C ASN A 270 20.44 37.66 -23.09
N ASN A 271 20.07 37.83 -21.81
CA ASN A 271 19.44 39.05 -21.29
C ASN A 271 20.18 39.51 -20.01
N ASP A 272 20.33 40.82 -19.80
CA ASP A 272 20.82 41.45 -18.55
C ASP A 272 20.01 41.07 -17.30
N ASN A 273 18.89 40.36 -17.48
CA ASN A 273 18.15 39.65 -16.45
C ASN A 273 18.29 38.14 -16.66
N HIS A 274 19.34 37.54 -16.11
CA HIS A 274 19.56 36.09 -16.07
C HIS A 274 18.34 35.40 -15.44
N LYS A 275 17.48 34.80 -16.26
CA LYS A 275 16.38 33.98 -15.75
C LYS A 275 16.96 32.66 -15.28
N ARG A 276 16.81 32.40 -13.98
CA ARG A 276 17.21 31.15 -13.35
C ARG A 276 15.99 30.24 -13.21
N HIS A 277 16.08 29.06 -13.79
CA HIS A 277 15.11 28.00 -13.53
C HIS A 277 15.78 26.99 -12.61
N THR A 278 15.20 26.71 -11.43
CA THR A 278 15.69 25.66 -10.51
C THR A 278 14.73 24.48 -10.34
N GLY A 279 15.27 23.25 -10.37
CA GLY A 279 14.58 22.00 -10.04
C GLY A 279 15.38 21.22 -8.99
N SER A 280 14.75 20.36 -8.20
CA SER A 280 15.45 19.52 -7.23
C SER A 280 14.78 18.17 -7.03
N ALA A 281 15.58 17.13 -6.77
CA ALA A 281 15.13 15.76 -6.55
C ALA A 281 16.10 14.99 -5.65
N ASN A 282 15.59 13.93 -5.01
CA ASN A 282 16.40 12.98 -4.25
C ASN A 282 16.31 11.61 -4.94
N SER A 283 17.43 10.93 -5.16
CA SER A 283 17.44 9.63 -5.86
C SER A 283 18.56 8.73 -5.39
N ILE A 284 18.33 7.41 -5.44
CA ILE A 284 19.29 6.36 -5.08
C ILE A 284 19.93 5.82 -6.36
N TYR A 285 21.26 5.73 -6.39
CA TYR A 285 22.05 5.24 -7.52
C TYR A 285 22.80 3.97 -7.17
N HIS A 286 22.72 2.92 -8.01
CA HIS A 286 23.36 1.61 -7.83
C HIS A 286 24.40 1.30 -8.93
N GLU A 287 25.30 0.33 -8.66
CA GLU A 287 26.39 -0.04 -9.58
C GLU A 287 25.97 -1.00 -10.72
N VAL A 288 25.10 -1.97 -10.43
CA VAL A 288 24.99 -3.23 -11.20
C VAL A 288 24.21 -3.12 -12.51
N HIS A 289 23.68 -1.96 -12.88
CA HIS A 289 23.00 -1.85 -14.16
C HIS A 289 23.42 -0.60 -14.93
N GLN A 290 24.27 -0.82 -15.95
CA GLN A 290 24.32 0.05 -17.13
C GLN A 290 22.97 0.11 -17.90
N LEU A 291 21.92 -0.56 -17.39
CA LEU A 291 20.50 -0.52 -17.82
C LEU A 291 19.54 -0.07 -16.70
N GLY A 292 20.04 0.23 -15.50
CA GLY A 292 19.27 0.73 -14.37
C GLY A 292 19.50 2.22 -14.33
N MET A 293 18.96 2.90 -15.33
CA MET A 293 18.87 4.35 -15.33
C MET A 293 18.22 4.72 -13.99
N GLY A 294 18.99 5.32 -13.09
CA GLY A 294 18.43 6.07 -11.98
C GLY A 294 17.67 7.24 -12.61
N GLU A 295 16.42 6.99 -12.99
CA GLU A 295 15.53 8.01 -13.53
C GLU A 295 15.22 8.98 -12.41
N ILE A 296 16.05 10.03 -12.30
CA ILE A 296 15.62 11.23 -11.63
C ILE A 296 14.52 11.83 -12.51
N HIS A 297 13.28 11.53 -12.15
CA HIS A 297 12.11 12.23 -12.69
C HIS A 297 12.21 13.70 -12.28
N ILE A 298 12.86 14.50 -13.12
CA ILE A 298 12.82 15.95 -13.01
C ILE A 298 11.36 16.36 -13.16
N THR A 299 10.79 16.89 -12.08
CA THR A 299 9.38 17.26 -12.01
C THR A 299 8.87 18.02 -13.24
N ARG A 300 7.65 17.65 -13.71
CA ARG A 300 6.88 18.27 -14.81
C ARG A 300 6.84 19.81 -14.81
N ARG A 301 7.09 20.44 -13.65
CA ARG A 301 7.16 21.91 -13.49
C ARG A 301 8.41 22.55 -14.11
N PHE A 302 9.53 21.82 -14.19
CA PHE A 302 10.77 22.30 -14.79
C PHE A 302 10.71 22.29 -16.33
N GLN A 303 9.95 21.32 -16.87
CA GLN A 303 9.82 20.93 -18.27
C GLN A 303 9.31 22.03 -19.22
N ARG A 304 8.36 22.88 -18.77
CA ARG A 304 7.80 23.98 -19.60
C ARG A 304 8.70 25.21 -19.69
N SER A 305 9.61 25.39 -18.73
CA SER A 305 10.44 26.60 -18.66
C SER A 305 11.69 26.52 -19.53
N ILE A 306 12.25 25.32 -19.71
CA ILE A 306 13.49 25.16 -20.49
C ILE A 306 13.25 25.37 -21.99
N GLN A 307 12.11 24.92 -22.54
CA GLN A 307 11.75 25.20 -23.95
C GLN A 307 11.78 26.69 -24.32
N ARG A 308 11.47 27.59 -23.38
CA ARG A 308 11.52 29.06 -23.63
C ARG A 308 12.94 29.64 -23.59
N VAL A 309 13.85 29.03 -22.84
CA VAL A 309 15.24 29.50 -22.69
C VAL A 309 16.13 28.99 -23.84
N LEU A 310 15.86 27.81 -24.37
CA LEU A 310 16.69 27.14 -25.38
C LEU A 310 16.58 27.71 -26.80
N LEU A 311 15.62 28.60 -27.07
CA LEU A 311 15.46 29.25 -28.38
C LEU A 311 16.62 30.20 -28.73
N LYS A 312 17.56 30.44 -27.82
CA LYS A 312 18.63 31.45 -27.94
C LYS A 312 20.06 30.88 -28.09
N ASN A 313 20.18 29.60 -28.45
CA ASN A 313 21.40 28.87 -28.85
C ASN A 313 22.53 28.68 -27.82
N LYS A 314 22.68 29.54 -26.79
CA LYS A 314 23.67 29.36 -25.71
C LYS A 314 22.99 29.24 -24.34
N CYS A 315 23.41 28.28 -23.50
CA CYS A 315 22.93 28.18 -22.12
C CYS A 315 23.98 27.58 -21.18
N THR A 316 23.85 27.86 -19.88
CA THR A 316 24.64 27.19 -18.83
C THR A 316 23.74 26.39 -17.94
N ILE A 317 24.11 25.12 -17.71
CA ILE A 317 23.47 24.22 -16.76
C ILE A 317 24.37 24.13 -15.53
N GLU A 318 23.86 24.51 -14.37
CA GLU A 318 24.48 24.30 -13.07
C GLU A 318 23.81 23.13 -12.35
N ALA A 319 24.61 22.23 -11.81
CA ALA A 319 24.15 21.06 -11.10
C ALA A 319 24.81 20.99 -9.73
N SER A 320 23.99 21.04 -8.69
CA SER A 320 24.38 21.05 -7.29
C SER A 320 24.11 19.69 -6.67
N PHE A 321 25.16 19.04 -6.16
CA PHE A 321 25.12 17.67 -5.65
C PHE A 321 25.39 17.63 -4.16
N THR A 322 24.57 16.87 -3.42
CA THR A 322 24.81 16.57 -2.01
C THR A 322 24.49 15.11 -1.74
N VAL A 323 25.48 14.34 -1.33
CA VAL A 323 25.27 12.96 -0.84
C VAL A 323 24.69 13.03 0.56
N ILE A 324 23.53 12.40 0.77
CA ILE A 324 22.76 12.45 2.01
C ILE A 324 22.51 11.06 2.62
N GLY A 325 22.93 9.99 1.96
CA GLY A 325 22.84 8.65 2.52
C GLY A 325 23.49 7.57 1.67
N LEU A 326 23.67 6.40 2.29
CA LEU A 326 24.13 5.17 1.65
C LEU A 326 23.09 4.07 1.89
N SER A 327 22.85 3.26 0.88
CA SER A 327 21.93 2.13 0.91
C SER A 327 22.70 0.85 0.73
N ASN A 328 22.33 -0.22 1.45
CA ASN A 328 22.91 -1.55 1.29
C ASN A 328 21.80 -2.58 1.19
N ARG A 329 21.84 -3.41 0.15
CA ARG A 329 21.03 -4.62 -0.03
C ARG A 329 21.72 -5.78 0.68
N LYS A 330 20.91 -6.62 1.33
CA LYS A 330 21.30 -7.85 2.01
C LYS A 330 20.50 -9.02 1.48
#